data_AF-A0A3S0SDB1-F1
#
_entry.id   AF-A0A3S0SDB1-F1
#
_cell.length_a   1.000
_cell.length_b   1.000
_cell.length_c   1.000
_cell.angle_alpha   90.00
_cell.angle_beta   90.00
_cell.angle_gamma   90.00
#
_symmetry.space_group_name_H-M   'P 1'
#
loop_
_entity.id
_entity.type
_entity.pdbx_description
1 polymer ?
#
loop_
_entity_poly.entity_id
_entity_poly.type
_entity_poly.pdbx_seq_one_letter_code
_entity_poly.pdbx_strand_id
1 'polypeptide(L)'
;MKKLIITSLLTSLFTTSAFAGLPSITFEGKKITVEDTRASLIKKLGKPTDGNNTYSHWEKSNYSISASYSQYGLKNFSIDQLRTTPTANLIVVGDTKLYLGKDSLKSAVAKLKHGCFDLVDTKFDSTYSFIVRDGAEGEINVGLKAEYVNNSKAASLNKPIYGVVFSYDELDASEGCTQ
;
A
#
# COMPACT_ATOMS: atom_id res chain seq x y z
N MET A 1 55.87 -33.57 -14.66
CA MET A 1 54.40 -33.80 -14.61
C MET A 1 53.74 -32.51 -14.15
N LYS A 2 53.11 -31.75 -15.06
CA LYS A 2 52.44 -30.48 -14.74
C LYS A 2 50.98 -30.79 -14.42
N LYS A 3 50.52 -30.50 -13.19
CA LYS A 3 49.12 -30.64 -12.79
C LYS A 3 48.37 -29.39 -13.25
N LEU A 4 47.40 -29.56 -14.14
CA LEU A 4 46.42 -28.54 -14.50
C LEU A 4 45.29 -28.59 -13.47
N ILE A 5 45.13 -27.52 -12.70
CA ILE A 5 43.96 -27.32 -11.84
C ILE A 5 42.94 -26.56 -12.69
N ILE A 6 41.86 -27.24 -13.07
CA ILE A 6 40.71 -26.63 -13.74
C ILE A 6 39.79 -26.12 -12.64
N THR A 7 39.88 -24.84 -12.34
CA THR A 7 38.93 -24.14 -11.46
C THR A 7 37.69 -23.86 -12.28
N SER A 8 36.66 -24.71 -12.18
CA SER A 8 35.35 -24.46 -12.78
C SER A 8 34.66 -23.32 -12.02
N LEU A 9 34.66 -22.12 -12.60
CA LEU A 9 33.82 -21.01 -12.16
C LEU A 9 32.37 -21.38 -12.48
N LEU A 10 31.66 -21.97 -11.50
CA LEU A 10 30.20 -21.98 -11.52
C LEU A 10 29.73 -20.56 -11.24
N THR A 11 29.63 -19.74 -12.29
CA THR A 11 28.78 -18.56 -12.28
C THR A 11 27.34 -19.06 -12.26
N SER A 12 26.81 -19.33 -11.07
CA SER A 12 25.37 -19.43 -10.87
C SER A 12 24.79 -18.08 -11.29
N LEU A 13 24.24 -18.04 -12.50
CA LEU A 13 23.34 -17.00 -12.94
C LEU A 13 22.10 -17.12 -12.04
N PHE A 14 22.16 -16.49 -10.87
CA PHE A 14 20.94 -16.07 -10.20
C PHE A 14 20.32 -15.03 -11.14
N THR A 15 19.49 -15.49 -12.06
CA THR A 15 18.41 -14.68 -12.57
C THR A 15 17.55 -14.36 -11.35
N THR A 16 17.91 -13.32 -10.62
CA THR A 16 16.96 -12.60 -9.79
C THR A 16 15.95 -12.07 -10.81
N SER A 17 14.91 -12.84 -11.07
CA SER A 17 13.65 -12.29 -11.55
C SER A 17 13.32 -11.20 -10.54
N ALA A 18 13.64 -9.97 -10.90
CA ALA A 18 13.18 -8.80 -10.18
C ALA A 18 11.67 -8.85 -10.35
N PHE A 19 10.99 -9.54 -9.43
CA PHE A 19 9.60 -9.26 -9.17
C PHE A 19 9.57 -7.76 -8.97
N ALA A 20 8.86 -7.05 -9.87
CA ALA A 20 8.50 -5.66 -9.63
C ALA A 20 8.03 -5.60 -8.17
N GLY A 21 8.67 -4.73 -7.39
CA GLY A 21 8.58 -4.82 -5.94
C GLY A 21 7.13 -4.76 -5.48
N LEU A 22 6.70 -5.74 -4.68
CA LEU A 22 5.36 -5.75 -4.09
C LEU A 22 5.05 -4.39 -3.45
N PRO A 23 3.79 -3.92 -3.52
CA PRO A 23 3.40 -2.67 -2.92
C PRO A 23 3.74 -2.69 -1.42
N SER A 24 4.20 -1.55 -0.93
CA SER A 24 4.66 -1.45 0.44
C SER A 24 4.46 -0.08 1.03
N ILE A 25 4.36 -0.03 2.35
CA ILE A 25 4.45 1.22 3.10
C ILE A 25 5.61 1.13 4.09
N THR A 26 6.44 2.16 4.14
CA THR A 26 7.40 2.36 5.22
C THR A 26 6.76 3.30 6.24
N PHE A 27 6.28 2.73 7.33
CA PHE A 27 5.62 3.45 8.42
C PHE A 27 6.54 3.50 9.63
N GLU A 28 6.84 4.70 10.15
CA GLU A 28 7.75 4.89 11.29
C GLU A 28 9.11 4.16 11.10
N GLY A 29 9.62 4.13 9.87
CA GLY A 29 10.88 3.45 9.51
C GLY A 29 10.79 1.93 9.39
N LYS A 30 9.60 1.33 9.52
CA LYS A 30 9.35 -0.10 9.32
C LYS A 30 8.63 -0.33 8.00
N LYS A 31 9.24 -1.11 7.11
CA LYS A 31 8.61 -1.52 5.85
C LYS A 31 7.56 -2.60 6.11
N ILE A 32 6.35 -2.40 5.60
CA ILE A 32 5.21 -3.33 5.64
C ILE A 32 4.89 -3.72 4.20
N THR A 33 4.71 -5.02 3.96
CA THR A 33 4.40 -5.63 2.66
C THR A 33 3.23 -6.60 2.80
N VAL A 34 2.59 -6.97 1.69
CA VAL A 34 1.49 -7.96 1.70
C VAL A 34 1.89 -9.33 2.27
N GLU A 35 3.18 -9.65 2.28
CA GLU A 35 3.72 -10.89 2.87
C GLU A 35 3.77 -10.88 4.40
N ASP A 36 3.49 -9.73 5.05
CA ASP A 36 3.50 -9.66 6.49
C ASP A 36 2.44 -10.56 7.11
N THR A 37 2.81 -11.19 8.22
CA THR A 37 1.90 -11.97 9.05
C THR A 37 1.49 -11.14 10.26
N ARG A 38 0.46 -11.59 10.99
CA ARG A 38 0.12 -11.02 12.29
C ARG A 38 1.32 -10.91 13.22
N ALA A 39 2.17 -11.95 13.25
CA ALA A 39 3.35 -11.97 14.10
C ALA A 39 4.40 -10.94 13.68
N SER A 40 4.64 -10.75 12.38
CA SER A 40 5.59 -9.74 11.90
C SER A 40 5.04 -8.31 12.07
N LEU A 41 3.73 -8.09 11.87
CA LEU A 41 3.11 -6.80 12.17
C LEU A 41 3.21 -6.45 13.65
N ILE A 42 2.99 -7.39 14.56
CA ILE A 42 3.16 -7.14 16.01
C ILE A 42 4.60 -6.73 16.34
N LYS A 43 5.61 -7.33 15.69
CA LYS A 43 7.01 -6.94 15.87
C LYS A 43 7.30 -5.54 15.33
N LYS A 44 6.59 -5.09 14.29
CA LYS A 44 6.80 -3.79 13.63
C LYS A 44 6.02 -2.66 14.30
N LEU A 45 4.76 -2.92 14.66
CA LEU A 45 3.78 -1.91 15.12
C LEU A 45 3.50 -1.97 16.63
N GLY A 46 3.89 -3.06 17.30
CA GLY A 46 3.56 -3.33 18.69
C GLY A 46 2.32 -4.21 18.85
N LYS A 47 1.88 -4.41 20.08
CA LYS A 47 0.63 -5.14 20.38
C LYS A 47 -0.57 -4.35 19.81
N PRO A 48 -1.52 -5.00 19.11
CA PRO A 48 -2.72 -4.33 18.64
C PRO A 48 -3.59 -3.85 19.80
N THR A 49 -4.29 -2.74 19.57
CA THR A 49 -5.29 -2.18 20.48
C THR A 49 -6.46 -3.15 20.63
N ASP A 50 -6.92 -3.72 19.51
CA ASP A 50 -7.97 -4.73 19.49
C ASP A 50 -7.78 -5.78 18.37
N GLY A 51 -8.65 -6.78 18.38
CA GLY A 51 -8.74 -7.80 17.35
C GLY A 51 -8.53 -9.21 17.88
N ASN A 52 -8.30 -10.14 16.95
CA ASN A 52 -8.20 -11.57 17.22
C ASN A 52 -7.09 -12.18 16.33
N ASN A 53 -7.20 -13.47 16.00
CA ASN A 53 -6.20 -14.15 15.17
C ASN A 53 -6.36 -13.86 13.66
N THR A 54 -7.55 -13.45 13.20
CA THR A 54 -7.84 -13.15 11.79
C THR A 54 -7.86 -11.66 11.49
N TYR A 55 -7.90 -10.82 12.53
CA TYR A 55 -7.97 -9.36 12.42
C TYR A 55 -7.12 -8.69 13.50
N SER A 56 -6.54 -7.54 13.21
CA SER A 56 -5.85 -6.70 14.19
C SER A 56 -6.06 -5.23 13.88
N HIS A 57 -6.27 -4.45 14.93
CA HIS A 57 -6.37 -3.00 14.86
C HIS A 57 -5.35 -2.35 15.77
N TRP A 58 -4.74 -1.27 15.31
CA TRP A 58 -3.87 -0.41 16.12
C TRP A 58 -4.37 1.03 16.04
N GLU A 59 -4.53 1.62 17.21
CA GLU A 59 -4.64 3.06 17.36
C GLU A 59 -3.26 3.62 17.74
N LYS A 60 -2.76 4.56 16.95
CA LYS A 60 -1.59 5.37 17.27
C LYS A 60 -2.00 6.84 17.28
N SER A 61 -1.17 7.71 17.87
CA SER A 61 -1.49 9.12 18.13
C SER A 61 -2.08 9.94 16.95
N ASN A 62 -1.89 9.50 15.70
CA ASN A 62 -2.50 10.11 14.52
C ASN A 62 -2.89 9.07 13.44
N TYR A 63 -2.97 7.79 13.79
CA TYR A 63 -3.19 6.73 12.81
C TYR A 63 -4.16 5.69 13.32
N SER A 64 -5.07 5.31 12.44
CA SER A 64 -5.88 4.11 12.52
C SER A 64 -5.29 3.09 11.55
N ILE A 65 -4.88 1.93 12.07
CA ILE A 65 -4.28 0.86 11.25
C ILE A 65 -5.10 -0.40 11.44
N SER A 66 -5.47 -1.07 10.36
CA SER A 66 -6.17 -2.35 10.41
C SER A 66 -5.51 -3.36 9.48
N ALA A 67 -5.57 -4.63 9.87
CA ALA A 67 -5.07 -5.73 9.08
C ALA A 67 -5.96 -6.96 9.25
N SER A 68 -6.21 -7.67 8.15
CA SER A 68 -6.76 -9.02 8.16
C SER A 68 -5.79 -9.97 7.48
N TYR A 69 -5.85 -11.25 7.84
CA TYR A 69 -4.84 -12.23 7.47
C TYR A 69 -5.42 -13.42 6.69
N SER A 70 -4.61 -13.97 5.80
CA SER A 70 -4.81 -15.26 5.14
C SER A 70 -3.63 -16.19 5.45
N GLN A 71 -3.63 -17.39 4.86
CA GLN A 71 -2.50 -18.31 4.95
C GLN A 71 -1.22 -17.79 4.26
N TYR A 72 -1.34 -16.77 3.40
CA TYR A 72 -0.23 -16.21 2.62
C TYR A 72 0.30 -14.87 3.16
N GLY A 73 -0.22 -14.39 4.31
CA GLY A 73 0.16 -13.10 4.88
C GLY A 73 -1.05 -12.17 5.04
N LEU A 74 -0.89 -10.89 4.70
CA LEU A 74 -1.96 -9.90 4.76
C LEU A 74 -2.99 -10.21 3.69
N LYS A 75 -4.26 -10.33 4.06
CA LYS A 75 -5.38 -10.34 3.12
C LYS A 75 -5.76 -8.90 2.76
N ASN A 76 -5.88 -8.06 3.78
CA ASN A 76 -6.13 -6.64 3.67
C ASN A 76 -5.30 -5.91 4.72
N PHE A 77 -4.77 -4.74 4.37
CA PHE A 77 -4.09 -3.85 5.28
C PHE A 77 -4.43 -2.40 4.95
N SER A 78 -4.84 -1.64 5.96
CA SER A 78 -5.16 -0.23 5.83
C SER A 78 -4.40 0.59 6.86
N ILE A 79 -3.95 1.76 6.45
CA ILE A 79 -3.51 2.81 7.37
C ILE A 79 -4.12 4.12 6.94
N ASP A 80 -4.78 4.77 7.89
CA ASP A 80 -5.42 6.06 7.72
C ASP A 80 -4.85 7.06 8.73
N GLN A 81 -4.41 8.21 8.23
CA GLN A 81 -3.97 9.33 9.03
C GLN A 81 -5.19 10.16 9.47
N LEU A 82 -5.40 10.30 10.78
CA LEU A 82 -6.59 10.95 11.34
C LEU A 82 -6.57 12.47 11.14
N ARG A 83 -5.37 13.08 11.17
CA ARG A 83 -5.14 14.49 10.85
C ARG A 83 -4.11 14.57 9.75
N THR A 84 -4.52 15.07 8.59
CA THR A 84 -3.70 15.15 7.39
C THR A 84 -2.59 16.19 7.53
N THR A 85 -1.44 15.74 8.02
CA THR A 85 -0.19 16.50 8.10
C THR A 85 0.89 15.79 7.30
N PRO A 86 1.81 16.48 6.60
CA PRO A 86 2.88 15.81 5.88
C PRO A 86 3.72 14.89 6.78
N THR A 87 4.01 13.68 6.31
CA THR A 87 4.80 12.69 7.06
C THR A 87 5.95 12.14 6.21
N ALA A 88 6.88 11.45 6.88
CA ALA A 88 7.91 10.66 6.21
C ALA A 88 7.43 9.24 5.82
N ASN A 89 6.14 8.92 6.06
CA ASN A 89 5.60 7.60 5.73
C ASN A 89 5.49 7.47 4.21
N LEU A 90 6.27 6.54 3.67
CA LEU A 90 6.46 6.36 2.23
C LEU A 90 5.64 5.17 1.75
N ILE A 91 4.75 5.41 0.79
CA ILE A 91 4.05 4.40 0.02
C ILE A 91 4.83 4.15 -1.27
N VAL A 92 5.02 2.89 -1.61
CA VAL A 92 5.63 2.43 -2.85
C VAL A 92 4.63 1.57 -3.59
N VAL A 93 4.36 1.93 -4.84
CA VAL A 93 3.51 1.18 -5.79
C VAL A 93 4.27 1.06 -7.10
N GLY A 94 4.63 -0.15 -7.49
CA GLY A 94 5.65 -0.40 -8.51
C GLY A 94 6.92 0.41 -8.19
N ASP A 95 7.38 1.21 -9.16
CA ASP A 95 8.54 2.11 -8.97
C ASP A 95 8.16 3.51 -8.44
N THR A 96 6.87 3.78 -8.20
CA THR A 96 6.39 5.09 -7.79
C THR A 96 6.42 5.27 -6.28
N LYS A 97 6.91 6.43 -5.85
CA LYS A 97 7.00 6.85 -4.45
C LYS A 97 6.00 7.97 -4.14
N LEU A 98 5.21 7.77 -3.09
CA LEU A 98 4.20 8.71 -2.59
C LEU A 98 4.31 8.85 -1.07
N TYR A 99 4.00 10.02 -0.53
CA TYR A 99 4.09 10.29 0.90
C TYR A 99 2.72 10.64 1.50
N LEU A 100 2.38 9.98 2.62
CA LEU A 100 1.15 10.28 3.37
C LEU A 100 1.16 11.74 3.87
N GLY A 101 0.01 12.40 3.70
CA GLY A 101 -0.24 13.78 4.06
C GLY A 101 0.50 14.82 3.21
N LYS A 102 1.26 14.39 2.19
CA LYS A 102 2.05 15.28 1.31
C LYS A 102 1.64 15.17 -0.15
N ASP A 103 1.67 13.98 -0.73
CA ASP A 103 1.19 13.76 -2.10
C ASP A 103 -0.33 13.85 -2.14
N SER A 104 -0.90 14.29 -3.26
CA SER A 104 -2.35 14.31 -3.50
C SER A 104 -2.76 13.23 -4.49
N LEU A 105 -4.05 12.94 -4.61
CA LEU A 105 -4.50 12.01 -5.67
C LEU A 105 -4.13 12.53 -7.05
N LYS A 106 -4.19 13.85 -7.28
CA LYS A 106 -3.73 14.47 -8.53
C LYS A 106 -2.26 14.16 -8.82
N SER A 107 -1.36 14.25 -7.82
CA SER A 107 0.05 13.91 -8.04
C SER A 107 0.25 12.41 -8.21
N ALA A 108 -0.51 11.58 -7.51
CA ALA A 108 -0.48 10.12 -7.67
C ALA A 108 -0.92 9.70 -9.09
N VAL A 109 -2.04 10.22 -9.58
CA VAL A 109 -2.55 9.96 -10.94
C VAL A 109 -1.53 10.38 -11.99
N ALA A 110 -0.90 11.56 -11.83
CA ALA A 110 0.12 12.02 -12.76
C ALA A 110 1.37 11.10 -12.82
N LYS A 111 1.72 10.47 -11.67
CA LYS A 111 2.89 9.58 -11.56
C LYS A 111 2.56 8.15 -12.03
N LEU A 112 1.43 7.60 -11.59
CA LEU A 112 1.00 6.22 -11.83
C LEU A 112 0.31 6.03 -13.18
N LYS A 113 -0.30 7.09 -13.72
CA LYS A 113 -1.01 7.20 -15.01
C LYS A 113 -2.29 6.38 -15.13
N HIS A 114 -2.27 5.12 -14.71
CA HIS A 114 -3.37 4.18 -14.86
C HIS A 114 -3.94 3.79 -13.51
N GLY A 115 -5.26 3.72 -13.42
CA GLY A 115 -5.96 3.33 -12.20
C GLY A 115 -7.45 3.66 -12.29
N CYS A 116 -8.19 3.22 -11.28
CA CYS A 116 -9.62 3.45 -11.16
C CYS A 116 -9.94 4.35 -9.98
N PHE A 117 -11.06 5.05 -10.04
CA PHE A 117 -11.53 5.88 -8.94
C PHE A 117 -12.72 5.22 -8.26
N ASP A 118 -12.82 5.51 -6.97
CA ASP A 118 -13.96 5.13 -6.16
C ASP A 118 -14.39 6.27 -5.26
N LEU A 119 -15.68 6.30 -4.97
CA LEU A 119 -16.30 7.24 -4.05
C LEU A 119 -17.15 6.48 -3.04
N VAL A 120 -16.73 6.55 -1.79
CA VAL A 120 -17.55 6.16 -0.64
C VAL A 120 -18.03 7.44 0.01
N ASP A 121 -19.30 7.80 -0.20
CA ASP A 121 -19.92 8.96 0.44
C ASP A 121 -21.10 8.52 1.31
N THR A 122 -20.79 8.34 2.59
CA THR A 122 -21.75 7.94 3.62
C THR A 122 -21.88 9.06 4.65
N LYS A 123 -22.91 8.96 5.51
CA LYS A 123 -23.10 9.91 6.62
C LYS A 123 -21.88 10.05 7.55
N PHE A 124 -21.00 9.05 7.59
CA PHE A 124 -19.90 8.96 8.54
C PHE A 124 -18.51 8.92 7.89
N ASP A 125 -18.44 8.71 6.58
CA ASP A 125 -17.21 8.54 5.84
C ASP A 125 -17.41 9.04 4.40
N SER A 126 -16.63 10.05 4.01
CA SER A 126 -16.64 10.65 2.69
C SER A 126 -15.21 10.57 2.13
N THR A 127 -14.93 9.48 1.43
CA THR A 127 -13.62 9.11 0.92
C THR A 127 -13.64 9.05 -0.61
N TYR A 128 -12.69 9.73 -1.23
CA TYR A 128 -12.39 9.59 -2.65
C TYR A 128 -11.07 8.84 -2.82
N SER A 129 -11.07 7.77 -3.60
CA SER A 129 -9.91 6.87 -3.72
C SER A 129 -9.41 6.78 -5.15
N PHE A 130 -8.10 6.62 -5.31
CA PHE A 130 -7.47 6.19 -6.55
C PHE A 130 -6.84 4.80 -6.34
N ILE A 131 -7.33 3.83 -7.10
CA ILE A 131 -7.03 2.41 -6.97
C ILE A 131 -6.17 1.99 -8.15
N VAL A 132 -5.05 1.34 -7.85
CA VAL A 132 -4.12 0.81 -8.84
C VAL A 132 -3.84 -0.64 -8.56
N ARG A 133 -3.59 -1.42 -9.61
CA ARG A 133 -3.22 -2.83 -9.50
C ARG A 133 -1.70 -2.96 -9.58
N ASP A 134 -1.12 -3.66 -8.62
CA ASP A 134 0.32 -3.88 -8.47
C ASP A 134 0.59 -5.36 -8.14
N GLY A 135 1.86 -5.76 -8.13
CA GLY A 135 2.27 -7.16 -8.02
C GLY A 135 2.30 -7.90 -9.36
N ALA A 136 2.68 -9.18 -9.33
CA ALA A 136 2.66 -10.01 -10.52
C ALA A 136 1.24 -10.06 -11.09
N GLU A 137 1.09 -9.78 -12.38
CA GLU A 137 -0.22 -9.73 -13.06
C GLU A 137 -1.26 -8.77 -12.45
N GLY A 138 -0.84 -7.83 -11.57
CA GLY A 138 -1.74 -6.90 -10.90
C GLY A 138 -2.61 -7.56 -9.81
N GLU A 139 -2.09 -8.59 -9.14
CA GLU A 139 -2.82 -9.36 -8.11
C GLU A 139 -3.19 -8.56 -6.84
N ILE A 140 -2.59 -7.39 -6.60
CA ILE A 140 -2.82 -6.59 -5.40
C ILE A 140 -3.44 -5.25 -5.78
N ASN A 141 -4.60 -4.97 -5.19
CA ASN A 141 -5.21 -3.64 -5.25
C ASN A 141 -4.54 -2.73 -4.21
N VAL A 142 -4.11 -1.56 -4.67
CA VAL A 142 -3.60 -0.47 -3.83
C VAL A 142 -4.55 0.71 -3.93
N GLY A 143 -5.30 0.97 -2.87
CA GLY A 143 -6.19 2.13 -2.77
C GLY A 143 -5.48 3.29 -2.08
N LEU A 144 -5.33 4.43 -2.75
CA LEU A 144 -4.87 5.69 -2.17
C LEU A 144 -6.08 6.54 -1.83
N LYS A 145 -6.24 6.93 -0.56
CA LYS A 145 -7.43 7.62 -0.05
C LYS A 145 -7.20 9.10 0.17
N ALA A 146 -8.15 9.93 -0.26
CA ALA A 146 -8.23 11.34 0.08
C ALA A 146 -9.66 11.72 0.50
N GLU A 147 -9.79 12.86 1.16
CA GLU A 147 -11.09 13.40 1.58
C GLU A 147 -11.96 13.73 0.36
N TYR A 148 -13.21 13.27 0.35
CA TYR A 148 -14.20 13.72 -0.62
C TYR A 148 -14.81 15.07 -0.19
N VAL A 149 -14.74 16.08 -1.06
CA VAL A 149 -15.01 17.47 -0.68
C VAL A 149 -16.13 18.08 -1.50
N ASN A 150 -17.17 18.56 -0.82
CA ASN A 150 -18.24 19.40 -1.37
C ASN A 150 -18.82 18.87 -2.68
N ASN A 151 -19.01 17.56 -2.79
CA ASN A 151 -19.48 16.89 -4.02
C ASN A 151 -18.63 17.18 -5.27
N SER A 152 -17.32 17.39 -5.09
CA SER A 152 -16.41 17.79 -6.16
C SER A 152 -15.20 16.86 -6.23
N LYS A 153 -15.19 16.02 -7.26
CA LYS A 153 -14.04 15.16 -7.62
C LYS A 153 -12.79 16.01 -7.86
N ALA A 154 -12.92 17.13 -8.55
CA ALA A 154 -11.81 18.03 -8.83
C ALA A 154 -11.20 18.63 -7.56
N ALA A 155 -12.02 19.00 -6.57
CA ALA A 155 -11.52 19.46 -5.27
C ALA A 155 -10.82 18.32 -4.51
N SER A 156 -11.44 17.13 -4.50
CA SER A 156 -10.95 15.92 -3.83
C SER A 156 -9.61 15.46 -4.40
N LEU A 157 -9.40 15.57 -5.72
CA LEU A 157 -8.11 15.26 -6.36
C LEU A 157 -6.93 16.08 -5.81
N ASN A 158 -7.19 17.31 -5.36
CA ASN A 158 -6.15 18.17 -4.81
C ASN A 158 -5.93 17.96 -3.31
N LYS A 159 -6.74 17.12 -2.65
CA LYS A 159 -6.53 16.78 -1.24
C LYS A 159 -5.35 15.85 -1.07
N PRO A 160 -4.59 16.00 0.04
CA PRO A 160 -3.50 15.08 0.33
C PRO A 160 -4.05 13.67 0.59
N ILE A 161 -3.26 12.68 0.19
CA ILE A 161 -3.52 11.27 0.49
C ILE A 161 -3.35 11.11 1.99
N TYR A 162 -4.43 10.79 2.69
CA TYR A 162 -4.38 10.54 4.14
C TYR A 162 -4.27 9.06 4.46
N GLY A 163 -4.60 8.16 3.53
CA GLY A 163 -4.58 6.73 3.79
C GLY A 163 -4.19 5.88 2.59
N VAL A 164 -3.83 4.63 2.88
CA VAL A 164 -3.56 3.60 1.88
C VAL A 164 -4.15 2.26 2.31
N VAL A 165 -4.65 1.51 1.34
CA VAL A 165 -5.09 0.11 1.49
C VAL A 165 -4.30 -0.77 0.55
N PHE A 166 -3.85 -1.93 1.03
CA PHE A 166 -3.41 -3.06 0.22
C PHE A 166 -4.42 -4.20 0.36
N SER A 167 -4.90 -4.76 -0.74
CA SER A 167 -5.94 -5.80 -0.71
C SER A 167 -5.78 -6.79 -1.84
N TYR A 168 -5.88 -8.08 -1.54
CA TYR A 168 -6.06 -9.12 -2.56
C TYR A 168 -7.52 -9.23 -3.03
N ASP A 169 -8.47 -8.76 -2.23
CA ASP A 169 -9.86 -8.63 -2.67
C ASP A 169 -9.98 -7.41 -3.60
N GLU A 170 -10.88 -7.48 -4.57
CA GLU A 170 -11.24 -6.37 -5.43
C GLU A 170 -11.74 -5.18 -4.59
N LEU A 171 -11.31 -3.98 -4.94
CA LEU A 171 -11.82 -2.75 -4.36
C LEU A 171 -12.84 -2.16 -5.33
N ASP A 172 -13.94 -1.65 -4.79
CA ASP A 172 -14.98 -1.00 -5.59
C ASP A 172 -14.37 0.14 -6.40
N ALA A 173 -14.85 0.31 -7.64
CA ALA A 173 -14.35 1.30 -8.59
C ALA A 173 -15.53 2.03 -9.25
N SER A 174 -16.34 2.69 -8.43
CA SER A 174 -17.62 3.30 -8.84
C SER A 174 -17.48 4.50 -9.78
N GLU A 175 -16.30 5.11 -9.88
CA GLU A 175 -16.10 6.40 -10.57
C GLU A 175 -15.31 6.30 -11.88
N GLY A 176 -15.10 5.07 -12.36
CA GLY A 176 -14.44 4.77 -13.63
C GLY A 176 -12.91 4.82 -13.56
N CYS A 177 -12.25 4.53 -14.69
CA CYS A 177 -10.80 4.36 -14.75
C CYS A 177 -10.12 5.29 -15.75
N THR A 178 -8.90 5.71 -15.42
CA THR A 178 -8.00 6.37 -16.37
C THR A 178 -7.20 5.32 -17.12
N GLN A 179 -7.34 5.36 -18.45
CA GLN A 179 -6.55 4.55 -19.39
C GLN A 179 -5.23 5.23 -19.73
#